data_AF-A0A2M9EK13-F1
#
_entry.id   AF-A0A2M9EK13-F1
#
_cell.length_a   1.000
_cell.length_b   1.000
_cell.length_c   1.000
_cell.angle_alpha   90.00
_cell.angle_beta   90.00
_cell.angle_gamma   90.00
#
_symmetry.space_group_name_H-M   'P 1'
#
loop_
_entity.id
_entity.type
_entity.pdbx_description
1 polymer ?
#
loop_
_entity_poly.entity_id
_entity_poly.type
_entity_poly.pdbx_seq_one_letter_code
_entity_poly.pdbx_strand_id
1 'polypeptide(L)'
;MFGGLAFMVRGKLCVGVSGDGCEVMLRIGKANHDAALEHEGVRTTVMKGREYRGYIDVDETGFAMLGHWITLALAYTLSLSDEA
;
A
#
# COMPACT_ATOMS: atom_id res chain seq x y z
N MET A 1 5.51 -14.57 -2.61
CA MET A 1 6.51 -13.70 -1.96
C MET A 1 6.79 -12.61 -2.98
N PHE A 2 6.65 -11.33 -2.61
CA PHE A 2 6.92 -10.23 -3.53
C PHE A 2 8.38 -10.39 -3.98
N GLY A 3 8.62 -10.54 -5.28
CA GLY A 3 9.98 -10.60 -5.85
C GLY A 3 10.66 -9.23 -5.82
N GLY A 4 10.53 -8.50 -4.71
CA GLY A 4 10.94 -7.12 -4.57
C GLY A 4 11.15 -6.75 -3.09
N LEU A 5 11.04 -5.46 -2.77
CA LEU A 5 11.35 -4.93 -1.44
C LEU A 5 10.10 -4.80 -0.57
N ALA A 6 10.23 -5.10 0.71
CA ALA A 6 9.18 -4.89 1.70
C ALA A 6 9.71 -4.02 2.85
N PHE A 7 8.97 -2.97 3.17
CA PHE A 7 9.25 -2.05 4.26
C PHE A 7 8.29 -2.34 5.40
N MET A 8 8.87 -2.74 6.53
CA MET A 8 8.15 -3.13 7.72
C MET A 8 8.24 -2.03 8.78
N VAL A 9 7.14 -1.78 9.49
CA VAL A 9 7.07 -0.87 10.64
C VAL A 9 6.53 -1.67 11.82
N ARG A 10 7.31 -1.76 12.91
CA ARG A 10 6.97 -2.59 14.08
C ARG A 10 6.58 -4.03 13.71
N GLY A 11 7.36 -4.67 12.83
CA GLY A 11 7.11 -6.05 12.39
C GLY A 11 5.90 -6.23 11.45
N LYS A 12 5.23 -5.15 11.05
CA LYS A 12 4.05 -5.19 10.17
C LYS A 12 4.37 -4.58 8.82
N LEU A 13 3.86 -5.17 7.75
CA LEU A 13 4.04 -4.65 6.39
C LEU A 13 3.37 -3.29 6.25
N CYS A 14 4.14 -2.30 5.78
CA CYS A 14 3.68 -0.93 5.52
C CYS A 14 3.68 -0.63 4.02
N VAL A 15 4.80 -0.90 3.34
CA VAL A 15 5.00 -0.65 1.91
C VAL A 15 5.69 -1.86 1.27
N GLY A 16 5.31 -2.21 0.05
CA GLY A 16 6.02 -3.15 -0.81
C GLY A 16 6.32 -2.52 -2.16
N VAL A 17 7.41 -2.93 -2.80
CA VAL A 17 7.79 -2.51 -4.15
C VAL A 17 8.02 -3.77 -4.97
N SER A 18 7.34 -3.90 -6.11
CA SER A 18 7.56 -5.02 -7.02
C SER A 18 8.87 -4.82 -7.81
N GLY A 19 9.59 -5.91 -8.05
CA GLY A 19 10.80 -5.89 -8.90
C GLY A 19 10.47 -5.72 -10.40
N ASP A 20 9.26 -6.09 -10.80
CA ASP A 20 8.75 -5.98 -12.16
C ASP A 20 7.61 -4.95 -12.18
N GLY A 21 7.68 -3.98 -13.10
CA GLY A 21 6.60 -3.02 -13.38
C GLY A 21 6.60 -1.71 -12.58
N CYS A 22 7.59 -1.45 -11.71
CA CYS A 22 7.68 -0.21 -10.91
C CYS A 22 6.39 0.14 -10.16
N GLU A 23 5.82 -0.82 -9.41
CA GLU A 23 4.59 -0.59 -8.65
C GLU A 23 4.85 -0.60 -7.14
N VAL A 24 4.22 0.34 -6.45
CA VAL A 24 4.32 0.48 -5.00
C VAL A 24 3.01 0.05 -4.37
N MET A 25 3.06 -1.03 -3.59
CA MET A 25 1.95 -1.50 -2.77
C MET A 25 1.98 -0.81 -1.40
N LEU A 26 0.86 -0.22 -0.97
CA LEU A 26 0.75 0.51 0.30
C LEU A 26 -0.42 -0.01 1.14
N ARG A 27 -0.17 -0.20 2.44
CA ARG A 27 -1.20 -0.61 3.42
C ARG A 27 -1.85 0.62 4.06
N ILE A 28 -2.84 1.21 3.40
CA ILE A 28 -3.49 2.46 3.84
C ILE A 28 -4.66 2.27 4.80
N GLY A 29 -5.11 1.02 5.01
CA GLY A 29 -6.27 0.72 5.84
C GLY A 29 -7.60 0.95 5.13
N LYS A 30 -8.65 0.25 5.58
CA LYS A 30 -9.95 0.21 4.88
C LYS A 30 -10.66 1.56 4.82
N ALA A 31 -10.46 2.42 5.82
CA ALA A 31 -11.12 3.72 5.91
C ALA A 31 -10.67 4.69 4.79
N ASN A 32 -9.44 4.54 4.29
CA ASN A 32 -8.89 5.39 3.24
C ASN A 32 -9.07 4.79 1.83
N HIS A 33 -9.60 3.57 1.73
CA HIS A 33 -9.55 2.78 0.50
C HIS A 33 -10.33 3.41 -0.64
N ASP A 34 -11.61 3.70 -0.42
CA ASP A 34 -12.50 4.14 -1.50
C ASP A 34 -12.07 5.51 -2.05
N ALA A 35 -11.67 6.43 -1.16
CA ALA A 35 -11.13 7.73 -1.55
C ALA A 35 -9.82 7.62 -2.34
N ALA A 36 -8.93 6.68 -1.98
CA ALA A 36 -7.69 6.49 -2.72
C ALA A 36 -7.92 6.03 -4.17
N LEU A 37 -8.98 5.26 -4.42
CA LEU A 37 -9.33 4.78 -5.77
C LEU A 37 -9.85 5.88 -6.70
N GLU A 38 -10.15 7.08 -6.19
CA GLU A 38 -10.51 8.24 -7.02
C GLU A 38 -9.30 8.89 -7.70
N HIS A 39 -8.09 8.50 -7.31
CA HIS A 39 -6.84 9.06 -7.83
C HIS A 39 -6.26 8.24 -8.98
N GLU A 40 -5.75 8.94 -9.99
CA GLU A 40 -5.05 8.33 -11.12
C GLU A 40 -3.84 7.51 -10.66
N GLY A 41 -3.61 6.37 -11.32
CA GLY A 41 -2.53 5.45 -10.99
C GLY A 41 -2.73 4.64 -9.72
N VAL A 42 -3.89 4.74 -9.06
CA VAL A 42 -4.22 3.99 -7.84
C VAL A 42 -5.24 2.90 -8.14
N ARG A 43 -4.98 1.69 -7.64
CA ARG A 43 -5.91 0.56 -7.73
C ARG A 43 -5.84 -0.32 -6.50
N THR A 44 -6.89 -1.11 -6.28
CA THR A 44 -6.90 -2.10 -5.21
C THR A 44 -5.83 -3.16 -5.47
N THR A 45 -5.01 -3.48 -4.46
CA THR A 45 -4.04 -4.56 -4.58
C THR A 45 -4.77 -5.90 -4.77
N VAL A 46 -4.35 -6.66 -5.79
CA VAL A 46 -4.85 -8.02 -6.06
C VAL A 46 -3.76 -9.03 -5.76
N MET A 47 -4.00 -9.93 -4.81
CA MET A 47 -3.09 -11.06 -4.55
C MET A 47 -3.80 -12.38 -4.80
N LYS A 48 -3.23 -13.22 -5.67
CA LYS A 48 -3.78 -14.55 -6.01
C LYS A 48 -5.26 -14.47 -6.45
N GLY A 49 -5.60 -13.48 -7.26
CA GLY A 49 -6.96 -13.27 -7.79
C GLY A 49 -7.97 -12.74 -6.76
N ARG A 50 -7.53 -12.26 -5.60
CA ARG A 50 -8.40 -11.66 -4.58
C ARG A 50 -8.01 -10.21 -4.35
N GLU A 51 -8.99 -9.34 -4.27
CA GLU A 51 -8.83 -7.94 -3.89
C GLU A 51 -8.59 -7.80 -2.37
N TYR A 52 -7.59 -7.02 -2.00
CA TYR A 52 -7.22 -6.77 -0.61
C TYR A 52 -7.62 -5.35 -0.20
N ARG A 53 -8.87 -5.18 0.25
CA ARG A 53 -9.34 -3.87 0.73
C ARG A 53 -8.51 -3.37 1.91
N GLY A 54 -8.06 -2.13 1.82
CA GLY A 54 -7.07 -1.49 2.70
C GLY A 54 -5.63 -1.56 2.19
N TYR A 55 -5.41 -2.17 1.01
CA TYR A 55 -4.15 -2.17 0.29
C TYR A 55 -4.36 -1.62 -1.12
N ILE A 56 -3.49 -0.73 -1.53
CA ILE A 56 -3.49 -0.14 -2.88
C ILE A 56 -2.16 -0.39 -3.57
N ASP A 57 -2.20 -0.56 -4.87
CA ASP A 57 -1.04 -0.49 -5.75
C ASP A 57 -1.05 0.87 -6.44
N VAL A 58 0.12 1.50 -6.49
CA VAL A 58 0.36 2.80 -7.12
C VAL A 58 1.39 2.61 -8.21
N ASP A 59 1.04 2.97 -9.45
CA ASP A 59 1.97 3.01 -10.58
C ASP A 59 2.62 4.40 -10.74
N GLU A 60 3.48 4.54 -11.75
CA GLU A 60 4.24 5.76 -12.00
C GLU A 60 3.38 7.03 -12.16
N THR A 61 2.14 6.91 -12.64
CA THR A 61 1.23 8.04 -12.81
C THR A 61 0.74 8.58 -11.46
N GLY A 62 0.65 7.72 -10.44
CA GLY A 62 0.31 8.09 -9.07
C GLY A 62 1.50 8.57 -8.22
N PHE A 63 2.74 8.54 -8.74
CA PHE A 63 3.93 8.83 -7.95
C PHE A 63 4.06 10.29 -7.51
N ALA A 64 3.41 11.22 -8.20
CA ALA A 64 3.32 12.62 -7.75
C ALA A 64 2.73 12.74 -6.33
N MET A 65 1.88 11.79 -5.92
CA MET A 65 1.27 11.72 -4.60
C MET A 65 1.89 10.65 -3.69
N LEU A 66 3.02 10.03 -4.07
CA LEU A 66 3.60 8.90 -3.35
C LEU A 66 3.88 9.23 -1.86
N GLY A 67 4.36 10.44 -1.57
CA GLY A 67 4.58 10.88 -0.19
C GLY A 67 3.30 10.90 0.65
N HIS A 68 2.17 11.29 0.05
CA HIS A 68 0.86 11.24 0.70
C HIS A 68 0.43 9.80 1.00
N TRP A 69 0.57 8.89 0.03
CA TRP A 69 0.25 7.48 0.22
C TRP A 69 1.10 6.83 1.30
N ILE A 70 2.40 7.11 1.32
CA ILE A 70 3.32 6.64 2.36
C ILE A 70 2.88 7.16 3.73
N THR A 71 2.46 8.42 3.83
CA THR A 71 1.96 9.01 5.07
C THR A 71 0.72 8.28 5.59
N LEU A 72 -0.25 8.00 4.70
CA LEU A 72 -1.43 7.22 5.08
C LEU A 72 -1.08 5.81 5.52
N ALA A 73 -0.19 5.13 4.79
CA ALA A 73 0.23 3.77 5.11
C ALA A 73 0.96 3.69 6.45
N LEU A 74 1.83 4.67 6.72
CA LEU A 74 2.56 4.77 7.99
C LEU A 74 1.61 5.04 9.16
N ALA A 75 0.70 6.02 9.01
CA ALA A 75 -0.28 6.36 10.03
C ALA A 75 -1.17 5.15 10.37
N TYR A 76 -1.66 4.44 9.36
CA TYR A 76 -2.43 3.23 9.58
C TYR A 76 -1.59 2.13 10.24
N THR A 77 -0.38 1.85 9.75
CA THR A 77 0.46 0.78 10.29
C THR A 77 0.85 1.04 11.76
N LEU A 78 1.10 2.30 12.13
CA LEU A 78 1.37 2.71 13.51
C LEU A 78 0.15 2.62 14.44
N SER A 79 -1.07 2.71 13.89
CA SER A 79 -2.32 2.57 14.66
C SER A 79 -2.64 1.12 15.03
N LEU A 80 -2.00 0.14 14.38
CA LEU A 80 -2.24 -1.27 14.66
C LEU A 80 -1.65 -1.63 16.02
N SER A 81 -2.44 -2.24 16.90
CA SER A 81 -1.98 -2.78 18.18
C SER A 81 -0.85 -3.78 17.97
N ASP A 82 0.16 -3.72 18.83
CA ASP A 82 1.20 -4.74 18.92
C ASP A 82 0.61 -5.93 19.69
N GLU A 83 -0.20 -6.74 19.03
CA GLU A 83 -0.50 -8.07 19.55
C GLU A 83 0.64 -9.00 19.14
N ALA A 84 1.30 -9.53 20.18
CA ALA A 84 2.44 -10.43 20.16
C ALA A 84 2.08 -11.83 19.65
#